data_AF-A0A520QC07-F1
#
_entry.id   AF-A0A520QC07-F1
#
_cell.length_a   1.000
_cell.length_b   1.000
_cell.length_c   1.000
_cell.angle_alpha   90.00
_cell.angle_beta   90.00
_cell.angle_gamma   90.00
#
_symmetry.space_group_name_H-M   'P 1'
#
loop_
_entity.id
_entity.type
_entity.pdbx_description
1 polymer ?
#
loop_
_entity_poly.entity_id
_entity_poly.type
_entity_poly.pdbx_seq_one_letter_code
_entity_poly.pdbx_strand_id
1 'polypeptide(L)'
;MARLPAVHPRLRLPLRHEPRARPDGEARRGRAARLRLGPRDARLAALLDGRRDPRPRQVVSPAVARQGRAGRRGLRSRRRPAFGGGGPAGVGPFHPGRARRRGVSGIFITGGTGYLGSYVLDELRRHPDAGRLFLLTRAKDAEEGTAKLWKALQLHLTAEQFYAFLDRVVFVPGDLSEPGLGISGEARARLAEECDSVLHIAASLNRKSAKACVNANLRGSLSVVQLTRELAEKRGGLRRFSFVSTTAVAGKREHQVVKEDEAIDWALSDYDPYARTKKFAEHMMRELLPDVPKTILRPPTVMGDSRFPQTSQFEMVRILNWMLDAPVVPCHPDTRLDFVPADFVGPSIAKLHLKDDVAHDCYQLSAGTGAPTVREVKRAFDEAGIRTPKLAPKLYGAFDSLSNGLANGPRGAVSLYASLIKVFLPYFTNDVVFDNTRVVTELGEAPPRFTDYCVDLYRWSKSVGYEYPYAPLPARPSKLPEAAE
;
A
#
# COMPACT_ATOMS: atom_id res chain seq x y z
N MET A 1 14.27 59.95 -50.27
CA MET A 1 15.62 60.48 -49.94
C MET A 1 16.05 59.84 -48.61
N ALA A 2 16.94 58.84 -48.66
CA ALA A 2 18.34 58.93 -48.19
C ALA A 2 18.43 58.89 -46.65
N ARG A 3 19.13 57.99 -45.94
CA ARG A 3 20.34 57.19 -46.23
C ARG A 3 20.53 56.12 -45.13
N LEU A 4 21.10 54.98 -45.51
CA LEU A 4 21.87 54.07 -44.64
C LEU A 4 23.14 54.76 -44.10
N PRO A 5 23.80 54.17 -43.08
CA PRO A 5 25.10 53.57 -43.41
C PRO A 5 25.33 52.18 -42.78
N ALA A 6 26.17 51.42 -43.49
CA ALA A 6 26.74 50.12 -43.16
C ALA A 6 27.97 50.24 -42.24
N VAL A 7 28.40 49.14 -41.62
CA VAL A 7 29.70 48.45 -41.85
C VAL A 7 29.86 47.23 -40.90
N HIS A 8 30.27 46.10 -41.51
CA HIS A 8 30.59 44.75 -41.01
C HIS A 8 31.95 44.68 -40.25
N PRO A 9 32.42 43.58 -39.58
CA PRO A 9 32.52 42.22 -40.17
C PRO A 9 32.51 40.95 -39.26
N ARG A 10 32.20 39.82 -39.93
CA ARG A 10 32.77 38.46 -39.80
C ARG A 10 32.68 37.72 -38.45
N LEU A 11 31.99 36.57 -38.46
CA LEU A 11 32.69 35.27 -38.45
C LEU A 11 31.85 34.17 -39.11
N ARG A 12 32.52 33.39 -39.98
CA ARG A 12 31.97 32.29 -40.80
C ARG A 12 31.86 31.00 -39.98
N LEU A 13 30.79 30.25 -40.28
CA LEU A 13 30.60 28.80 -40.02
C LEU A 13 31.77 27.95 -40.60
N PRO A 14 31.88 26.66 -40.23
CA PRO A 14 31.19 25.66 -41.04
C PRO A 14 30.53 24.52 -40.26
N LEU A 15 29.36 24.14 -40.75
CA LEU A 15 28.75 22.82 -40.67
C LEU A 15 29.69 21.75 -41.24
N ARG A 16 29.72 20.55 -40.64
CA ARG A 16 29.88 19.29 -41.38
C ARG A 16 28.95 18.23 -40.83
N HIS A 17 28.14 17.71 -41.75
CA HIS A 17 27.33 16.51 -41.65
C HIS A 17 28.12 15.29 -42.15
N GLU A 18 27.63 14.10 -41.74
CA GLU A 18 27.83 12.74 -42.29
C GLU A 18 28.91 11.83 -41.65
N PRO A 19 28.83 10.48 -41.78
CA PRO A 19 27.70 9.57 -41.51
C PRO A 19 28.11 8.28 -40.74
N ARG A 20 27.13 7.42 -40.42
CA ARG A 20 27.11 6.04 -39.85
C ARG A 20 28.43 5.24 -39.69
N ALA A 21 28.54 4.53 -38.56
CA ALA A 21 29.08 3.17 -38.49
C ALA A 21 28.44 2.34 -37.35
N ARG A 22 27.97 1.12 -37.68
CA ARG A 22 27.73 0.01 -36.74
C ARG A 22 29.07 -0.59 -36.30
N PRO A 23 29.09 -1.34 -35.20
CA PRO A 23 29.64 -2.69 -35.33
C PRO A 23 28.77 -3.77 -34.66
N ASP A 24 28.84 -4.94 -35.27
CA ASP A 24 28.28 -6.21 -34.82
C ASP A 24 28.98 -6.76 -33.57
N GLY A 25 28.21 -7.63 -32.90
CA GLY A 25 28.55 -8.70 -31.95
C GLY A 25 29.96 -8.84 -31.36
N GLU A 26 30.01 -8.87 -30.03
CA GLU A 26 30.64 -10.01 -29.32
C GLU A 26 30.21 -10.06 -27.84
N ALA A 27 29.77 -11.23 -27.40
CA ALA A 27 29.38 -11.52 -26.03
C ALA A 27 30.60 -11.53 -25.11
N ARG A 28 30.57 -10.74 -24.03
CA ARG A 28 31.50 -10.88 -22.90
C ARG A 28 30.75 -11.09 -21.59
N ARG A 29 30.84 -12.32 -21.09
CA ARG A 29 30.55 -12.71 -19.71
C ARG A 29 31.45 -11.91 -18.75
N GLY A 30 30.87 -11.23 -17.76
CA GLY A 30 31.63 -10.43 -16.80
C GLY A 30 30.89 -10.19 -15.48
N ARG A 31 31.20 -11.01 -14.48
CA ARG A 31 31.26 -10.76 -13.02
C ARG A 31 30.14 -9.93 -12.37
N ALA A 32 29.42 -10.57 -11.45
CA ALA A 32 28.52 -9.96 -10.48
C ALA A 32 29.20 -8.79 -9.73
N ALA A 33 28.73 -7.57 -9.99
CA ALA A 33 29.06 -6.40 -9.21
C ALA A 33 28.28 -6.44 -7.90
N ARG A 34 28.98 -6.63 -6.77
CA ARG A 34 28.43 -6.34 -5.44
C ARG A 34 28.08 -4.85 -5.39
N LEU A 35 26.80 -4.52 -5.29
CA LEU A 35 26.36 -3.15 -4.99
C LEU A 35 27.00 -2.71 -3.66
N ARG A 36 27.92 -1.75 -3.72
CA ARG A 36 28.32 -0.97 -2.54
C ARG A 36 27.32 0.18 -2.40
N LEU A 37 26.56 0.16 -1.32
CA LEU A 37 25.65 1.23 -0.92
C LEU A 37 26.40 2.57 -0.88
N GLY A 38 25.81 3.61 -1.46
CA GLY A 38 26.42 4.92 -1.54
C GLY A 38 26.40 5.65 -0.19
N PRO A 39 27.19 6.72 0.00
CA PRO A 39 27.20 7.51 1.24
C PRO A 39 25.85 8.10 1.64
N ARG A 40 24.91 8.22 0.68
CA ARG A 40 23.54 8.71 0.91
C ARG A 40 22.61 7.63 1.50
N ASP A 41 22.87 6.35 1.23
CA ASP A 41 22.09 5.23 1.75
C ASP A 41 22.47 4.89 3.20
N ALA A 42 23.75 5.08 3.55
CA ALA A 42 24.23 4.98 4.94
C ALA A 42 23.64 6.07 5.85
N ARG A 43 23.35 7.26 5.29
CA ARG A 43 22.67 8.36 6.01
C ARG A 43 21.21 8.03 6.31
N LEU A 44 20.53 7.31 5.42
CA LEU A 44 19.17 6.83 5.64
C LEU A 44 19.15 5.75 6.74
N ALA A 45 20.13 4.84 6.74
CA ALA A 45 20.30 3.85 7.80
C ALA A 45 20.59 4.50 9.17
N ALA A 46 21.43 5.52 9.24
CA ALA A 46 21.73 6.25 10.48
C ALA A 46 20.53 7.08 11.01
N LEU A 47 19.67 7.57 10.12
CA LEU A 47 18.42 8.25 10.48
C LEU A 47 17.33 7.30 10.99
N LEU A 48 17.45 6.01 10.70
CA LEU A 48 16.56 4.94 11.17
C LEU A 48 17.02 4.35 12.52
N ASP A 49 18.30 4.49 12.88
CA ASP A 49 18.89 3.89 14.10
C ASP A 49 18.79 4.77 15.37
N GLY A 50 18.10 5.92 15.32
CA GLY A 50 17.74 6.69 16.52
C GLY A 50 18.89 7.27 17.37
N ARG A 51 20.15 7.17 16.95
CA ARG A 51 21.29 7.69 17.72
C ARG A 51 21.39 9.21 17.57
N ARG A 52 21.15 9.93 18.68
CA ARG A 52 21.49 11.34 18.81
C ARG A 52 23.00 11.53 18.61
N ASP A 53 23.35 12.45 17.73
CA ASP A 53 24.69 13.02 17.54
C ASP A 53 25.20 13.64 18.87
N PRO A 54 26.30 13.15 19.48
CA PRO A 54 26.93 13.84 20.59
C PRO A 54 28.05 14.72 20.06
N ARG A 55 27.86 16.05 20.07
CA ARG A 55 28.98 16.99 19.94
C ARG A 55 29.99 16.79 21.07
N PRO A 56 31.30 16.95 20.83
CA PRO A 56 32.33 16.62 21.81
C PRO A 56 32.44 17.73 22.87
N ARG A 57 32.33 17.36 24.15
CA ARG A 57 32.88 18.15 25.25
C ARG A 57 34.25 17.58 25.61
N GLN A 58 35.27 18.43 25.52
CA GLN A 58 36.61 18.19 26.03
C GLN A 58 36.55 17.87 27.53
N VAL A 59 37.17 16.76 27.93
CA VAL A 59 37.65 16.58 29.30
C VAL A 59 39.05 15.97 29.24
N VAL A 60 39.92 16.61 30.01
CA VAL A 60 41.36 16.48 30.16
C VAL A 60 41.75 15.11 30.76
N SER A 61 42.83 14.50 30.24
CA SER A 61 43.53 13.39 30.89
C SER A 61 44.43 13.88 32.03
N PRO A 62 44.75 13.01 33.00
CA PRO A 62 46.15 12.66 33.14
C PRO A 62 46.40 11.14 33.26
N ALA A 63 47.67 10.83 33.07
CA ALA A 63 48.25 9.54 32.71
C ALA A 63 48.71 8.68 33.90
N VAL A 64 49.42 7.58 33.53
CA VAL A 64 50.36 6.73 34.33
C VAL A 64 49.67 5.51 34.97
N ALA A 65 50.13 4.25 34.91
CA ALA A 65 51.42 3.62 34.56
C ALA A 65 51.23 2.15 34.07
N ARG A 66 52.32 1.61 33.52
CA ARG A 66 52.55 0.26 32.97
C ARG A 66 52.69 -0.87 34.01
N GLN A 67 52.59 -2.09 33.48
CA GLN A 67 53.22 -3.39 33.83
C GLN A 67 52.15 -4.48 34.08
N GLY A 68 52.20 -5.71 33.58
CA GLY A 68 53.14 -6.44 32.74
C GLY A 68 52.71 -7.92 32.61
N ARG A 69 53.39 -8.64 31.71
CA ARG A 69 53.56 -10.12 31.60
C ARG A 69 52.39 -11.05 31.23
N ALA A 70 52.54 -11.56 30.00
CA ALA A 70 52.73 -12.97 29.62
C ALA A 70 51.77 -14.07 30.12
N GLY A 71 51.12 -14.75 29.16
CA GLY A 71 50.52 -16.06 29.34
C GLY A 71 50.05 -16.67 28.00
N ARG A 72 50.91 -17.42 27.32
CA ARG A 72 50.59 -18.27 26.16
C ARG A 72 49.79 -19.51 26.62
N ARG A 73 48.75 -19.89 25.87
CA ARG A 73 48.18 -21.24 25.65
C ARG A 73 46.82 -21.05 24.94
N GLY A 74 46.39 -21.75 23.90
CA GLY A 74 46.96 -22.75 23.00
C GLY A 74 45.90 -22.95 21.91
N LEU A 75 46.29 -22.84 20.64
CA LEU A 75 45.41 -23.12 19.51
C LEU A 75 45.15 -24.64 19.46
N ARG A 76 43.88 -25.04 19.42
CA ARG A 76 43.47 -26.35 18.91
C ARG A 76 42.66 -26.16 17.64
N SER A 77 43.28 -26.60 16.55
CA SER A 77 42.69 -26.84 15.25
C SER A 77 41.58 -27.89 15.34
N ARG A 78 40.40 -27.56 14.81
CA ARG A 78 39.41 -28.56 14.40
C ARG A 78 39.22 -28.49 12.89
N ARG A 79 39.41 -29.67 12.30
CA ARG A 79 39.45 -29.97 10.87
C ARG A 79 38.11 -29.68 10.19
N ARG A 80 38.19 -29.12 8.99
CA ARG A 80 37.12 -29.10 7.98
C ARG A 80 36.98 -30.48 7.33
N PRO A 81 35.77 -30.95 7.01
CA PRO A 81 35.56 -31.90 5.92
C PRO A 81 35.27 -31.18 4.61
N ALA A 82 35.51 -31.90 3.52
CA ALA A 82 35.71 -31.45 2.17
C ALA A 82 34.43 -31.04 1.41
N PHE A 83 34.63 -30.16 0.42
CA PHE A 83 33.69 -29.84 -0.65
C PHE A 83 33.65 -30.99 -1.66
N GLY A 84 32.44 -31.50 -1.95
CA GLY A 84 32.12 -32.31 -3.13
C GLY A 84 31.07 -31.57 -3.95
N GLY A 85 31.31 -31.41 -5.26
CA GLY A 85 30.51 -30.61 -6.16
C GLY A 85 29.20 -31.26 -6.62
N GLY A 86 28.20 -30.42 -6.87
CA GLY A 86 26.95 -30.73 -7.57
C GLY A 86 26.26 -29.41 -7.93
N GLY A 87 25.81 -29.27 -9.19
CA GLY A 87 25.30 -28.03 -9.80
C GLY A 87 23.99 -27.49 -9.22
N PRO A 88 23.45 -26.38 -9.78
CA PRO A 88 22.37 -25.62 -9.16
C PRO A 88 21.03 -26.34 -9.33
N ALA A 89 20.55 -26.94 -8.25
CA ALA A 89 19.16 -27.39 -8.15
C ALA A 89 18.25 -26.17 -7.95
N GLY A 90 17.17 -26.13 -8.72
CA GLY A 90 16.16 -25.08 -8.68
C GLY A 90 15.55 -24.90 -7.29
N VAL A 91 15.17 -23.66 -7.01
CA VAL A 91 14.42 -23.28 -5.82
C VAL A 91 13.01 -23.87 -5.94
N GLY A 92 12.83 -25.07 -5.41
CA GLY A 92 11.50 -25.66 -5.19
C GLY A 92 10.78 -24.96 -4.02
N PRO A 93 9.43 -25.03 -3.98
CA PRO A 93 8.65 -24.37 -2.94
C PRO A 93 8.97 -24.95 -1.57
N PHE A 94 9.22 -24.06 -0.61
CA PHE A 94 9.44 -24.41 0.78
C PHE A 94 8.10 -24.80 1.41
N HIS A 95 7.96 -26.05 1.86
CA HIS A 95 6.82 -26.51 2.65
C HIS A 95 7.26 -26.79 4.09
N PRO A 96 7.03 -25.88 5.04
CA PRO A 96 7.10 -26.23 6.44
C PRO A 96 5.75 -26.80 6.86
N GLY A 97 5.61 -28.13 6.81
CA GLY A 97 4.49 -28.79 7.48
C GLY A 97 4.54 -28.48 8.98
N ARG A 98 3.45 -27.94 9.54
CA ARG A 98 3.25 -27.85 10.99
C ARG A 98 1.81 -28.10 11.40
N ALA A 99 1.66 -29.03 12.34
CA ALA A 99 0.43 -29.35 13.06
C ALA A 99 -0.21 -28.11 13.68
N ARG A 100 -1.55 -28.04 13.62
CA ARG A 100 -2.39 -27.07 14.35
C ARG A 100 -1.94 -26.99 15.81
N ARG A 101 -1.25 -25.91 16.19
CA ARG A 101 -1.01 -25.61 17.61
C ARG A 101 -2.33 -25.19 18.22
N ARG A 102 -2.88 -26.05 19.09
CA ARG A 102 -4.02 -25.74 19.98
C ARG A 102 -3.59 -24.70 21.02
N GLY A 103 -3.54 -23.43 20.61
CA GLY A 103 -3.39 -22.27 21.48
C GLY A 103 -4.38 -21.19 21.07
N VAL A 104 -4.58 -20.18 21.92
CA VAL A 104 -5.42 -19.02 21.61
C VAL A 104 -5.00 -18.42 20.26
N SER A 105 -5.97 -18.31 19.34
CA SER A 105 -5.86 -17.70 18.02
C SER A 105 -6.26 -16.23 18.13
N GLY A 106 -5.38 -15.34 17.67
CA GLY A 106 -5.58 -13.91 17.79
C GLY A 106 -4.91 -13.16 16.65
N ILE A 107 -5.60 -12.18 16.10
CA ILE A 107 -5.12 -11.38 14.98
C ILE A 107 -4.85 -9.96 15.47
N PHE A 108 -3.60 -9.51 15.37
CA PHE A 108 -3.28 -8.10 15.56
C PHE A 108 -3.54 -7.33 14.25
N ILE A 109 -4.48 -6.39 14.28
CA ILE A 109 -4.94 -5.66 13.11
C ILE A 109 -4.66 -4.17 13.30
N THR A 110 -3.98 -3.58 12.32
CA THR A 110 -3.88 -2.12 12.22
C THR A 110 -4.86 -1.61 11.17
N GLY A 111 -5.49 -0.46 11.43
CA GLY A 111 -6.35 0.18 10.44
C GLY A 111 -7.74 -0.44 10.29
N GLY A 112 -8.16 -1.25 11.27
CA GLY A 112 -9.50 -1.87 11.29
C GLY A 112 -10.65 -0.85 11.30
N THR A 113 -10.41 0.36 11.79
CA THR A 113 -11.40 1.46 11.79
C THR A 113 -11.35 2.35 10.53
N GLY A 114 -10.53 2.00 9.54
CA GLY A 114 -10.50 2.67 8.23
C GLY A 114 -11.49 2.06 7.25
N TYR A 115 -11.63 2.69 6.07
CA TYR A 115 -12.57 2.25 5.02
C TYR A 115 -12.37 0.78 4.66
N LEU A 116 -11.19 0.38 4.15
CA LEU A 116 -10.95 -1.01 3.80
C LEU A 116 -10.91 -1.95 5.02
N GLY A 117 -10.46 -1.43 6.16
CA GLY A 117 -10.44 -2.17 7.42
C GLY A 117 -11.82 -2.64 7.87
N SER A 118 -12.86 -1.81 7.67
CA SER A 118 -14.22 -2.18 8.07
C SER A 118 -14.79 -3.35 7.25
N TYR A 119 -14.48 -3.43 5.96
CA TYR A 119 -14.85 -4.57 5.12
C TYR A 119 -14.09 -5.84 5.52
N VAL A 120 -12.81 -5.71 5.90
CA VAL A 120 -12.03 -6.84 6.43
C VAL A 120 -12.64 -7.33 7.74
N LEU A 121 -13.00 -6.45 8.66
CA LEU A 121 -13.61 -6.82 9.93
C LEU A 121 -15.01 -7.42 9.75
N ASP A 122 -15.82 -6.89 8.84
CA ASP A 122 -17.12 -7.48 8.48
C ASP A 122 -16.98 -8.89 7.90
N GLU A 123 -15.90 -9.18 7.15
CA GLU A 123 -15.63 -10.56 6.74
C GLU A 123 -15.13 -11.41 7.91
N LEU A 124 -14.12 -10.96 8.67
CA LEU A 124 -13.55 -11.73 9.79
C LEU A 124 -14.57 -12.09 10.88
N ARG A 125 -15.64 -11.30 11.05
CA ARG A 125 -16.70 -11.64 12.00
C ARG A 125 -17.43 -12.95 11.65
N ARG A 126 -17.47 -13.31 10.35
CA ARG A 126 -18.12 -14.52 9.82
C ARG A 126 -17.25 -15.78 10.02
N HIS A 127 -16.00 -15.59 10.46
CA HIS A 127 -15.03 -16.64 10.71
C HIS A 127 -14.74 -16.69 12.23
N PRO A 128 -15.55 -17.42 13.03
CA PRO A 128 -15.37 -17.48 14.48
C PRO A 128 -14.03 -18.12 14.90
N ASP A 129 -13.47 -18.97 14.05
CA ASP A 129 -12.14 -19.58 14.16
C ASP A 129 -10.98 -18.57 14.04
N ALA A 130 -11.24 -17.37 13.52
CA ALA A 130 -10.29 -16.25 13.52
C ALA A 130 -9.98 -15.72 14.95
N GLY A 131 -10.71 -16.19 15.97
CA GLY A 131 -10.41 -15.89 17.37
C GLY A 131 -10.61 -14.41 17.75
N ARG A 132 -9.74 -13.90 18.64
CA ARG A 132 -9.77 -12.51 19.14
C ARG A 132 -9.14 -11.54 18.15
N LEU A 133 -9.76 -10.38 17.98
CA LEU A 133 -9.26 -9.33 17.08
C LEU A 133 -8.68 -8.17 17.89
N PHE A 134 -7.37 -8.04 17.88
CA PHE A 134 -6.65 -6.99 18.60
C PHE A 134 -6.48 -5.78 17.68
N LEU A 135 -7.30 -4.75 17.86
CA LEU A 135 -7.35 -3.59 16.98
C LEU A 135 -6.49 -2.45 17.52
N LEU A 136 -5.42 -2.12 16.79
CA LEU A 136 -4.67 -0.88 17.06
C LEU A 136 -5.57 0.33 16.82
N THR A 137 -5.77 1.14 17.85
CA THR A 137 -6.66 2.30 17.79
C THR A 137 -6.11 3.48 18.59
N ARG A 138 -6.40 4.69 18.11
CA ARG A 138 -6.08 5.95 18.81
C ARG A 138 -7.15 6.35 19.82
N ALA A 139 -8.02 5.41 20.22
CA ALA A 139 -9.00 5.65 21.27
C ALA A 139 -8.33 5.66 22.64
N LYS A 140 -8.77 6.55 23.51
CA LYS A 140 -8.25 6.68 24.88
C LYS A 140 -8.80 5.61 25.81
N ASP A 141 -10.01 5.14 25.52
CA ASP A 141 -10.75 4.15 26.31
C ASP A 141 -11.63 3.28 25.42
N ALA A 142 -12.31 2.32 26.05
CA ALA A 142 -13.19 1.36 25.38
C ALA A 142 -14.45 2.02 24.79
N GLU A 143 -14.95 3.10 25.39
CA GLU A 143 -16.14 3.81 24.92
C GLU A 143 -15.84 4.54 23.60
N GLU A 144 -14.76 5.31 23.56
CA GLU A 144 -14.28 5.97 22.34
C GLU A 144 -13.90 4.93 21.28
N GLY A 145 -13.31 3.79 21.69
CA GLY A 145 -13.01 2.67 20.81
C GLY A 145 -14.26 2.10 20.15
N THR A 146 -15.30 1.85 20.95
CA THR A 146 -16.60 1.33 20.51
C THR A 146 -17.28 2.31 19.55
N ALA A 147 -17.31 3.61 19.88
CA ALA A 147 -17.89 4.63 19.01
C ALA A 147 -17.14 4.74 17.66
N LYS A 148 -15.80 4.69 17.67
CA LYS A 148 -15.00 4.67 16.44
C LYS A 148 -15.23 3.42 15.61
N LEU A 149 -15.36 2.26 16.24
CA LEU A 149 -15.62 1.01 15.57
C LEU A 149 -17.02 0.98 14.95
N TRP A 150 -18.04 1.45 15.68
CA TRP A 150 -19.39 1.62 15.16
C TRP A 150 -19.40 2.54 13.95
N LYS A 151 -18.72 3.69 14.03
CA LYS A 151 -18.59 4.61 12.90
C LYS A 151 -18.02 3.92 11.65
N ALA A 152 -17.07 3.00 11.82
CA ALA A 152 -16.47 2.25 10.72
C ALA A 152 -17.38 1.13 10.18
N LEU A 153 -18.15 0.46 11.05
CA LEU A 153 -18.91 -0.76 10.74
C LEU A 153 -20.41 -0.55 10.50
N GLN A 154 -20.97 0.62 10.78
CA GLN A 154 -22.42 0.86 10.62
C GLN A 154 -22.92 0.79 9.17
N LEU A 155 -22.02 0.80 8.19
CA LEU A 155 -22.35 0.48 6.78
C LEU A 155 -22.66 -1.01 6.58
N HIS A 156 -22.08 -1.86 7.42
CA HIS A 156 -22.07 -3.32 7.27
C HIS A 156 -22.97 -4.03 8.27
N LEU A 157 -23.15 -3.44 9.46
CA LEU A 157 -23.75 -4.11 10.61
C LEU A 157 -24.96 -3.35 11.15
N THR A 158 -25.98 -4.13 11.49
CA THR A 158 -27.03 -3.71 12.44
C THR A 158 -26.46 -3.52 13.85
N ALA A 159 -27.23 -2.87 14.73
CA ALA A 159 -26.82 -2.65 16.12
C ALA A 159 -26.57 -4.00 16.85
N GLU A 160 -27.43 -4.97 16.62
CA GLU A 160 -27.36 -6.30 17.22
C GLU A 160 -26.10 -7.05 16.76
N GLN A 161 -25.84 -7.06 15.45
CA GLN A 161 -24.64 -7.68 14.88
C GLN A 161 -23.36 -6.99 15.37
N PHE A 162 -23.38 -5.67 15.52
CA PHE A 162 -22.25 -4.91 16.02
C PHE A 162 -21.89 -5.30 17.46
N TYR A 163 -22.88 -5.34 18.37
CA TYR A 163 -22.61 -5.70 19.76
C TYR A 163 -22.25 -7.17 19.94
N ALA A 164 -22.81 -8.08 19.14
CA ALA A 164 -22.39 -9.48 19.12
C ALA A 164 -20.92 -9.63 18.64
N PHE A 165 -20.50 -8.80 17.68
CA PHE A 165 -19.11 -8.78 17.21
C PHE A 165 -18.15 -8.11 18.19
N LEU A 166 -18.61 -7.09 18.92
CA LEU A 166 -17.79 -6.28 19.82
C LEU A 166 -17.08 -7.11 20.89
N ASP A 167 -17.72 -8.19 21.38
CA ASP A 167 -17.14 -9.07 22.42
C ASP A 167 -15.88 -9.84 21.92
N ARG A 168 -15.67 -9.93 20.59
CA ARG A 168 -14.45 -10.50 19.98
C ARG A 168 -13.32 -9.48 19.82
N VAL A 169 -13.61 -8.19 20.01
CA VAL A 169 -12.68 -7.10 19.73
C VAL A 169 -11.97 -6.67 21.01
N VAL A 170 -10.65 -6.63 20.95
CA VAL A 170 -9.80 -6.06 21.98
C VAL A 170 -9.17 -4.78 21.43
N PHE A 171 -9.53 -3.64 21.98
CA PHE A 171 -8.88 -2.38 21.61
C PHE A 171 -7.46 -2.34 22.19
N VAL A 172 -6.49 -2.02 21.33
CA VAL A 172 -5.10 -1.80 21.68
C VAL A 172 -4.80 -0.31 21.48
N PRO A 173 -4.81 0.50 22.55
CA PRO A 173 -4.46 1.91 22.46
C PRO A 173 -3.04 2.09 21.91
N GLY A 174 -2.91 2.85 20.84
CA GLY A 174 -1.64 3.13 20.17
C GLY A 174 -1.80 3.89 18.87
N ASP A 175 -0.68 4.31 18.29
CA ASP A 175 -0.62 5.05 17.03
C ASP A 175 0.59 4.60 16.21
N LEU A 176 0.38 4.43 14.91
CA LEU A 176 1.44 4.12 13.95
C LEU A 176 2.51 5.20 13.86
N SER A 177 2.21 6.45 14.19
CA SER A 177 3.22 7.52 14.18
C SER A 177 4.16 7.48 15.37
N GLU A 178 3.80 6.75 16.43
CA GLU A 178 4.57 6.69 17.66
C GLU A 178 5.64 5.58 17.61
N PRO A 179 6.82 5.81 18.23
CA PRO A 179 7.82 4.76 18.39
C PRO A 179 7.22 3.51 19.04
N GLY A 180 7.48 2.34 18.47
CA GLY A 180 6.96 1.07 19.00
C GLY A 180 5.43 0.98 18.98
N LEU A 181 4.76 1.78 18.15
CA LEU A 181 3.29 1.92 18.03
C LEU A 181 2.61 2.62 19.21
N GLY A 182 3.36 3.15 20.18
CA GLY A 182 2.78 3.77 21.38
C GLY A 182 1.96 2.81 22.26
N ILE A 183 2.10 1.49 22.06
CA ILE A 183 1.38 0.48 22.85
C ILE A 183 2.05 0.29 24.21
N SER A 184 1.25 0.03 25.25
CA SER A 184 1.78 -0.23 26.59
C SER A 184 2.55 -1.56 26.66
N GLY A 185 3.43 -1.70 27.66
CA GLY A 185 4.15 -2.95 27.90
C GLY A 185 3.21 -4.14 28.18
N GLU A 186 2.11 -3.89 28.90
CA GLU A 186 1.06 -4.87 29.17
C GLU A 186 0.35 -5.31 27.88
N ALA A 187 -0.08 -4.35 27.05
CA ALA A 187 -0.70 -4.67 25.77
C ALA A 187 0.25 -5.44 24.87
N ARG A 188 1.52 -5.05 24.81
CA ARG A 188 2.56 -5.76 24.04
C ARG A 188 2.78 -7.18 24.56
N ALA A 189 2.81 -7.40 25.88
CA ALA A 189 2.93 -8.73 26.48
C ALA A 189 1.73 -9.61 26.12
N ARG A 190 0.51 -9.07 26.23
CA ARG A 190 -0.73 -9.75 25.86
C ARG A 190 -0.77 -10.13 24.39
N LEU A 191 -0.34 -9.23 23.49
CA LEU A 191 -0.21 -9.53 22.06
C LEU A 191 0.76 -10.70 21.82
N ALA A 192 1.90 -10.74 22.53
CA ALA A 192 2.87 -11.83 22.40
C ALA A 192 2.35 -13.18 22.87
N GLU A 193 1.44 -13.19 23.84
CA GLU A 193 0.80 -14.40 24.34
C GLU A 193 -0.34 -14.87 23.44
N GLU A 194 -1.21 -13.96 23.00
CA GLU A 194 -2.49 -14.29 22.37
C GLU A 194 -2.49 -14.18 20.83
N CYS A 195 -1.66 -13.34 20.21
CA CYS A 195 -1.69 -13.14 18.75
C CYS A 195 -0.78 -14.11 17.99
N ASP A 196 -1.31 -14.82 17.00
CA ASP A 196 -0.55 -15.75 16.15
C ASP A 196 -0.38 -15.22 14.72
N SER A 197 -1.02 -14.10 14.40
CA SER A 197 -0.98 -13.49 13.09
C SER A 197 -1.16 -11.98 13.16
N VAL A 198 -0.64 -11.30 12.15
CA VAL A 198 -0.65 -9.83 12.05
C VAL A 198 -1.21 -9.43 10.69
N LEU A 199 -2.16 -8.50 10.69
CA LEU A 199 -2.76 -7.93 9.49
C LEU A 199 -2.57 -6.41 9.47
N HIS A 200 -1.59 -5.97 8.69
CA HIS A 200 -1.23 -4.55 8.56
C HIS A 200 -1.97 -3.89 7.39
N ILE A 201 -3.14 -3.29 7.67
CA ILE A 201 -3.95 -2.57 6.67
C ILE A 201 -3.61 -1.08 6.66
N ALA A 202 -3.33 -0.52 7.83
CA ALA A 202 -3.25 0.91 8.02
C ALA A 202 -2.17 1.58 7.15
N ALA A 203 -2.53 2.74 6.62
CA ALA A 203 -1.59 3.70 6.04
C ALA A 203 -2.11 5.11 6.26
N SER A 204 -1.20 6.05 6.51
CA SER A 204 -1.53 7.47 6.47
C SER A 204 -1.66 7.91 5.01
N LEU A 205 -2.86 8.33 4.63
CA LEU A 205 -3.12 9.02 3.38
C LEU A 205 -2.84 10.53 3.48
N ASN A 206 -2.23 10.99 4.57
CA ASN A 206 -1.93 12.40 4.78
C ASN A 206 -0.85 12.88 3.79
N ARG A 207 -1.29 13.52 2.71
CA ARG A 207 -0.46 14.06 1.62
C ARG A 207 0.12 15.45 1.91
N LYS A 208 0.06 15.96 3.16
CA LYS A 208 0.59 17.30 3.54
C LYS A 208 2.02 17.55 3.03
N SER A 209 2.86 16.52 3.00
CA SER A 209 4.11 16.52 2.20
C SER A 209 4.60 15.11 1.92
N ALA A 210 5.41 14.95 0.87
CA ALA A 210 6.11 13.69 0.56
C ALA A 210 6.92 13.18 1.76
N LYS A 211 7.64 14.08 2.45
CA LYS A 211 8.47 13.75 3.62
C LYS A 211 7.63 13.27 4.80
N ALA A 212 6.49 13.92 5.08
CA ALA A 212 5.59 13.51 6.16
C ALA A 212 4.96 12.14 5.87
N CYS A 213 4.53 11.91 4.63
CA CYS A 213 3.98 10.63 4.20
C CYS A 213 5.00 9.49 4.33
N VAL A 214 6.23 9.69 3.82
CA VAL A 214 7.34 8.74 3.96
C VAL A 214 7.65 8.45 5.42
N ASN A 215 7.81 9.50 6.23
CA ASN A 215 8.17 9.32 7.63
C ASN A 215 7.09 8.60 8.45
N ALA A 216 5.82 8.93 8.25
CA ALA A 216 4.74 8.32 9.02
C ALA A 216 4.49 6.86 8.59
N ASN A 217 4.36 6.61 7.28
CA ASN A 217 4.02 5.28 6.78
C ASN A 217 5.18 4.31 6.94
N LEU A 218 6.41 4.71 6.59
CA LEU A 218 7.55 3.79 6.65
C LEU A 218 7.95 3.46 8.09
N ARG A 219 7.92 4.43 9.01
CA ARG A 219 8.21 4.17 10.43
C ARG A 219 7.10 3.38 11.11
N GLY A 220 5.85 3.66 10.78
CA GLY A 220 4.72 2.87 11.26
C GLY A 220 4.83 1.42 10.80
N SER A 221 5.04 1.18 9.50
CA SER A 221 5.25 -0.17 8.97
C SER A 221 6.48 -0.86 9.58
N LEU A 222 7.59 -0.15 9.80
CA LEU A 222 8.75 -0.69 10.51
C LEU A 222 8.41 -1.10 11.95
N SER A 223 7.65 -0.28 12.68
CA SER A 223 7.24 -0.60 14.06
C SER A 223 6.33 -1.83 14.10
N VAL A 224 5.44 -2.00 13.12
CA VAL A 224 4.61 -3.21 12.98
C VAL A 224 5.48 -4.43 12.65
N VAL A 225 6.47 -4.29 11.77
CA VAL A 225 7.43 -5.37 11.44
C VAL A 225 8.24 -5.78 12.67
N GLN A 226 8.72 -4.81 13.45
CA GLN A 226 9.45 -5.07 14.69
C GLN A 226 8.59 -5.78 15.73
N LEU A 227 7.33 -5.35 15.90
CA LEU A 227 6.38 -6.06 16.76
C LEU A 227 6.17 -7.48 16.25
N THR A 228 5.93 -7.67 14.95
CA THR A 228 5.72 -8.99 14.33
C THR A 228 6.90 -9.93 14.60
N ARG A 229 8.13 -9.42 14.47
CA ARG A 229 9.36 -10.16 14.80
C ARG A 229 9.38 -10.62 16.25
N GLU A 230 9.07 -9.73 17.19
CA GLU A 230 8.99 -10.05 18.62
C GLU A 230 7.92 -11.12 18.90
N LEU A 231 6.73 -10.99 18.31
CA LEU A 231 5.65 -11.97 18.47
C LEU A 231 6.09 -13.36 17.94
N ALA A 232 6.74 -13.39 16.78
CA ALA A 232 7.26 -14.62 16.18
C ALA A 232 8.32 -15.29 17.05
N GLU A 233 9.26 -14.51 17.62
CA GLU A 233 10.28 -15.03 18.52
C GLU A 233 9.68 -15.63 19.79
N LYS A 234 8.75 -14.91 20.44
CA LYS A 234 8.14 -15.35 21.70
C LYS A 234 7.23 -16.57 21.54
N ARG A 235 6.52 -16.71 20.41
CA ARG A 235 5.63 -17.86 20.15
C ARG A 235 6.32 -19.04 19.47
N GLY A 236 7.55 -18.87 18.99
CA GLY A 236 8.27 -19.87 18.19
C GLY A 236 7.69 -20.01 16.77
N GLY A 237 7.24 -18.89 16.20
CA GLY A 237 6.63 -18.74 14.88
C GLY A 237 5.30 -17.98 14.93
N LEU A 238 4.92 -17.38 13.80
CA LEU A 238 3.58 -16.87 13.54
C LEU A 238 2.95 -17.65 12.40
N ARG A 239 1.62 -17.75 12.42
CA ARG A 239 0.83 -18.30 11.33
C ARG A 239 0.99 -17.46 10.06
N ARG A 240 0.90 -16.12 10.20
CA ARG A 240 0.99 -15.22 9.03
C ARG A 240 1.24 -13.75 9.40
N PHE A 241 1.98 -13.07 8.54
CA PHE A 241 2.02 -11.61 8.43
C PHE A 241 1.43 -11.16 7.09
N SER A 242 0.29 -10.49 7.10
CA SER A 242 -0.32 -9.95 5.88
C SER A 242 -0.18 -8.43 5.83
N PHE A 243 0.23 -7.91 4.67
CA PHE A 243 0.39 -6.49 4.44
C PHE A 243 -0.49 -6.03 3.28
N VAL A 244 -1.34 -5.04 3.55
CA VAL A 244 -2.10 -4.36 2.50
C VAL A 244 -1.22 -3.25 1.92
N SER A 245 -0.70 -3.53 0.73
CA SER A 245 0.07 -2.62 -0.10
C SER A 245 -0.85 -1.91 -1.09
N THR A 246 -0.40 -1.68 -2.32
CA THR A 246 -1.16 -1.06 -3.41
C THR A 246 -0.54 -1.45 -4.75
N THR A 247 -1.32 -1.50 -5.83
CA THR A 247 -0.76 -1.68 -7.18
C THR A 247 0.09 -0.48 -7.63
N ALA A 248 -0.06 0.69 -6.99
CA ALA A 248 0.75 1.87 -7.29
C ALA A 248 2.26 1.67 -7.07
N VAL A 249 2.67 0.63 -6.33
CA VAL A 249 4.09 0.23 -6.20
C VAL A 249 4.73 -0.13 -7.55
N ALA A 250 3.92 -0.38 -8.58
CA ALA A 250 4.38 -0.69 -9.92
C ALA A 250 5.15 0.44 -10.60
N GLY A 251 5.03 1.67 -10.08
CA GLY A 251 5.64 2.85 -10.67
C GLY A 251 4.98 3.25 -11.98
N LYS A 252 5.47 4.35 -12.57
CA LYS A 252 4.93 4.91 -13.80
C LYS A 252 5.07 3.92 -14.96
N ARG A 253 3.94 3.48 -15.48
CA ARG A 253 3.79 2.56 -16.61
C ARG A 253 2.64 3.07 -17.48
N GLU A 254 2.64 2.66 -18.74
CA GLU A 254 1.61 3.01 -19.71
C GLU A 254 1.33 1.78 -20.60
N HIS A 255 0.06 1.56 -20.95
CA HIS A 255 -0.40 0.55 -21.90
C HIS A 255 0.11 -0.88 -21.61
N GLN A 256 0.04 -1.30 -20.34
CA GLN A 256 0.60 -2.58 -19.90
C GLN A 256 -0.35 -3.34 -18.98
N VAL A 257 -0.34 -4.68 -19.10
CA VAL A 257 -0.84 -5.59 -18.07
C VAL A 257 0.32 -6.00 -17.17
N VAL A 258 0.26 -5.66 -15.87
CA VAL A 258 1.34 -5.92 -14.91
C VAL A 258 1.04 -7.17 -14.10
N LYS A 259 1.98 -8.12 -14.10
CA LYS A 259 1.90 -9.34 -13.27
C LYS A 259 2.48 -9.08 -11.88
N GLU A 260 2.06 -9.87 -10.89
CA GLU A 260 2.45 -9.70 -9.48
C GLU A 260 3.97 -9.67 -9.27
N ASP A 261 4.70 -10.54 -9.97
CA ASP A 261 6.15 -10.69 -9.83
C ASP A 261 6.92 -9.58 -10.56
N GLU A 262 6.27 -8.89 -11.50
CA GLU A 262 6.85 -7.82 -12.32
C GLU A 262 6.53 -6.42 -11.77
N ALA A 263 5.65 -6.32 -10.77
CA ALA A 263 5.17 -5.04 -10.26
C ALA A 263 6.33 -4.16 -9.78
N ILE A 264 7.16 -4.65 -8.84
CA ILE A 264 8.26 -3.86 -8.29
C ILE A 264 9.44 -3.86 -9.27
N ASP A 265 9.60 -2.73 -9.97
CA ASP A 265 10.81 -2.39 -10.72
C ASP A 265 11.48 -1.16 -10.08
N TRP A 266 12.69 -1.33 -9.55
CA TRP A 266 13.45 -0.26 -8.89
C TRP A 266 14.03 0.76 -9.88
N ALA A 267 14.10 0.46 -11.18
CA ALA A 267 14.53 1.39 -12.21
C ALA A 267 13.41 2.37 -12.61
N LEU A 268 12.14 2.00 -12.39
CA LEU A 268 11.00 2.86 -12.69
C LEU A 268 10.78 3.92 -11.60
N SER A 269 10.38 5.11 -12.07
CA SER A 269 9.94 6.18 -11.18
C SER A 269 8.62 5.84 -10.50
N ASP A 270 8.50 6.14 -9.21
CA ASP A 270 7.24 5.96 -8.49
C ASP A 270 6.16 6.94 -8.98
N TYR A 271 4.88 6.54 -8.89
CA TYR A 271 3.75 7.41 -9.20
C TYR A 271 3.69 8.63 -8.28
N ASP A 272 3.76 8.37 -6.98
CA ASP A 272 3.65 9.38 -5.94
C ASP A 272 4.46 8.96 -4.69
N PRO A 273 4.65 9.87 -3.71
CA PRO A 273 5.36 9.55 -2.48
C PRO A 273 4.73 8.41 -1.67
N TYR A 274 3.41 8.23 -1.74
CA TYR A 274 2.69 7.17 -1.03
C TYR A 274 3.04 5.79 -1.61
N ALA A 275 3.02 5.64 -2.93
CA ALA A 275 3.46 4.45 -3.65
C ALA A 275 4.88 4.04 -3.27
N ARG A 276 5.80 5.03 -3.20
CA ARG A 276 7.16 4.84 -2.71
C ARG A 276 7.18 4.26 -1.29
N THR A 277 6.38 4.79 -0.37
CA THR A 277 6.33 4.28 1.02
C THR A 277 5.94 2.80 1.07
N LYS A 278 4.94 2.41 0.27
CA LYS A 278 4.44 1.04 0.21
C LYS A 278 5.46 0.10 -0.44
N LYS A 279 6.13 0.53 -1.51
CA LYS A 279 7.21 -0.21 -2.17
C LYS A 279 8.38 -0.50 -1.22
N PHE A 280 8.82 0.50 -0.45
CA PHE A 280 9.85 0.29 0.58
C PHE A 280 9.36 -0.57 1.75
N ALA A 281 8.10 -0.44 2.17
CA ALA A 281 7.53 -1.29 3.22
C ALA A 281 7.49 -2.77 2.78
N GLU A 282 7.08 -3.06 1.55
CA GLU A 282 7.12 -4.43 1.00
C GLU A 282 8.53 -5.01 1.03
N HIS A 283 9.53 -4.24 0.58
CA HIS A 283 10.93 -4.67 0.62
C HIS A 283 11.39 -4.92 2.05
N MET A 284 11.14 -3.98 2.96
CA MET A 284 11.50 -4.10 4.36
C MET A 284 10.91 -5.35 5.02
N MET A 285 9.64 -5.66 4.75
CA MET A 285 8.98 -6.86 5.31
C MET A 285 9.60 -8.15 4.76
N ARG A 286 10.00 -8.16 3.48
CA ARG A 286 10.69 -9.32 2.89
C ARG A 286 12.04 -9.57 3.57
N GLU A 287 12.81 -8.51 3.81
CA GLU A 287 14.15 -8.58 4.41
C GLU A 287 14.13 -8.83 5.93
N LEU A 288 13.20 -8.21 6.66
CA LEU A 288 13.19 -8.24 8.12
C LEU A 288 12.33 -9.37 8.70
N LEU A 289 11.49 -10.02 7.89
CA LEU A 289 10.66 -11.16 8.28
C LEU A 289 10.91 -12.42 7.42
N PRO A 290 12.17 -12.86 7.15
CA PRO A 290 12.46 -13.96 6.22
C PRO A 290 11.78 -15.30 6.55
N ASP A 291 11.57 -15.57 7.83
CA ASP A 291 11.08 -16.81 8.44
C ASP A 291 9.60 -16.75 8.86
N VAL A 292 8.93 -15.61 8.66
CA VAL A 292 7.49 -15.48 8.92
C VAL A 292 6.73 -15.65 7.59
N PRO A 293 5.76 -16.58 7.51
CA PRO A 293 4.87 -16.69 6.35
C PRO A 293 4.20 -15.35 6.08
N LYS A 294 4.28 -14.85 4.85
CA LYS A 294 3.87 -13.49 4.53
C LYS A 294 2.99 -13.44 3.29
N THR A 295 2.04 -12.51 3.29
CA THR A 295 1.14 -12.27 2.15
C THR A 295 1.04 -10.78 1.87
N ILE A 296 1.39 -10.37 0.66
CA ILE A 296 1.31 -8.98 0.20
C ILE A 296 0.09 -8.84 -0.70
N LEU A 297 -0.80 -7.94 -0.32
CA LEU A 297 -2.11 -7.75 -0.93
C LEU A 297 -2.13 -6.35 -1.58
N ARG A 298 -2.23 -6.28 -2.91
CA ARG A 298 -2.11 -5.03 -3.68
C ARG A 298 -3.46 -4.66 -4.31
N PRO A 299 -4.32 -3.90 -3.61
CA PRO A 299 -5.48 -3.29 -4.23
C PRO A 299 -5.09 -2.11 -5.16
N PRO A 300 -5.84 -1.86 -6.24
CA PRO A 300 -5.73 -0.66 -7.05
C PRO A 300 -6.58 0.45 -6.42
N THR A 301 -7.30 1.21 -7.25
CA THR A 301 -8.28 2.18 -6.74
C THR A 301 -9.53 1.43 -6.29
N VAL A 302 -9.73 1.36 -4.98
CA VAL A 302 -10.94 0.80 -4.37
C VAL A 302 -12.04 1.85 -4.40
N MET A 303 -13.20 1.52 -4.97
CA MET A 303 -14.30 2.46 -5.15
C MET A 303 -15.65 1.77 -5.01
N GLY A 304 -16.45 2.24 -4.05
CA GLY A 304 -17.83 1.80 -3.87
C GLY A 304 -17.97 0.39 -3.30
N ASP A 305 -19.21 -0.07 -3.28
CA ASP A 305 -19.64 -1.43 -2.96
C ASP A 305 -20.55 -1.89 -4.11
N SER A 306 -20.41 -3.14 -4.56
CA SER A 306 -21.20 -3.65 -5.67
C SER A 306 -22.64 -4.02 -5.28
N ARG A 307 -22.89 -4.21 -3.98
CA ARG A 307 -24.17 -4.67 -3.44
C ARG A 307 -25.13 -3.52 -3.15
N PHE A 308 -24.59 -2.33 -2.91
CA PHE A 308 -25.35 -1.13 -2.56
C PHE A 308 -24.58 0.15 -2.89
N PRO A 309 -25.26 1.29 -3.13
CA PRO A 309 -24.59 2.51 -3.61
C PRO A 309 -23.83 3.32 -2.54
N GLN A 310 -24.05 3.04 -1.26
CA GLN A 310 -23.47 3.77 -0.14
C GLN A 310 -21.95 3.58 -0.06
N THR A 311 -21.22 4.66 0.25
CA THR A 311 -19.78 4.62 0.57
C THR A 311 -19.41 5.70 1.59
N SER A 312 -18.48 5.42 2.49
CA SER A 312 -17.91 6.40 3.41
C SER A 312 -16.63 7.08 2.89
N GLN A 313 -16.16 6.69 1.69
CA GLN A 313 -14.96 7.23 1.05
C GLN A 313 -15.32 7.96 -0.26
N PHE A 314 -15.14 9.28 -0.28
CA PHE A 314 -15.61 10.13 -1.39
C PHE A 314 -14.52 10.73 -2.27
N GLU A 315 -13.24 10.74 -1.87
CA GLU A 315 -12.18 11.46 -2.60
C GLU A 315 -12.14 11.10 -4.09
N MET A 316 -12.03 9.80 -4.41
CA MET A 316 -12.02 9.33 -5.81
C MET A 316 -13.39 9.41 -6.49
N VAL A 317 -14.46 9.22 -5.73
CA VAL A 317 -15.84 9.32 -6.24
C VAL A 317 -16.14 10.74 -6.71
N ARG A 318 -15.71 11.76 -5.95
CA ARG A 318 -15.83 13.17 -6.33
C ARG A 318 -15.12 13.48 -7.63
N ILE A 319 -13.93 12.93 -7.82
CA ILE A 319 -13.13 13.16 -9.03
C ILE A 319 -13.80 12.50 -10.23
N LEU A 320 -14.22 11.24 -10.10
CA LEU A 320 -14.92 10.54 -11.17
C LEU A 320 -16.21 11.28 -11.55
N ASN A 321 -17.04 11.63 -10.57
CA ASN A 321 -18.30 12.35 -10.81
C ASN A 321 -18.03 13.70 -11.49
N TRP A 322 -17.01 14.43 -11.06
CA TRP A 322 -16.62 15.69 -11.71
C TRP A 322 -16.21 15.48 -13.18
N MET A 323 -15.45 14.41 -13.48
CA MET A 323 -15.11 14.07 -14.87
C MET A 323 -16.35 13.71 -15.68
N LEU A 324 -17.30 12.98 -15.10
CA LEU A 324 -18.57 12.61 -15.72
C LEU A 324 -19.51 13.81 -15.93
N ASP A 325 -19.38 14.86 -15.11
CA ASP A 325 -20.16 16.10 -15.25
C ASP A 325 -19.53 17.12 -16.19
N ALA A 326 -18.23 16.97 -16.48
CA ALA A 326 -17.52 17.92 -17.33
C ALA A 326 -18.07 17.88 -18.76
N PRO A 327 -18.04 19.00 -19.50
CA PRO A 327 -18.44 18.98 -20.92
C PRO A 327 -17.51 18.15 -21.79
N VAL A 328 -16.20 18.15 -21.47
CA VAL A 328 -15.14 17.50 -22.22
C VAL A 328 -14.08 16.96 -21.26
N VAL A 329 -13.59 15.75 -21.51
CA VAL A 329 -12.51 15.11 -20.74
C VAL A 329 -11.41 14.60 -21.67
N PRO A 330 -10.12 14.83 -21.38
CA PRO A 330 -9.00 14.40 -22.21
C PRO A 330 -8.59 12.94 -21.94
N CYS A 331 -9.53 12.00 -22.08
CA CYS A 331 -9.30 10.57 -21.91
C CYS A 331 -9.50 9.81 -23.22
N HIS A 332 -8.70 8.75 -23.42
CA HIS A 332 -8.91 7.82 -24.52
C HIS A 332 -10.11 6.91 -24.20
N PRO A 333 -11.05 6.70 -25.14
CA PRO A 333 -12.23 5.88 -24.88
C PRO A 333 -11.89 4.43 -24.51
N ASP A 334 -10.78 3.91 -25.03
CA ASP A 334 -10.38 2.52 -24.81
C ASP A 334 -9.41 2.37 -23.62
N THR A 335 -9.12 3.45 -22.88
CA THR A 335 -8.35 3.35 -21.63
C THR A 335 -9.16 2.53 -20.62
N ARG A 336 -8.54 1.48 -20.08
CA ARG A 336 -9.14 0.67 -19.01
C ARG A 336 -8.99 1.35 -17.65
N LEU A 337 -10.03 1.21 -16.83
CA LEU A 337 -10.12 1.78 -15.48
C LEU A 337 -10.09 0.64 -14.46
N ASP A 338 -8.97 0.47 -13.77
CA ASP A 338 -8.79 -0.57 -12.76
C ASP A 338 -9.41 -0.15 -11.42
N PHE A 339 -10.74 -0.13 -11.40
CA PHE A 339 -11.59 0.15 -10.23
C PHE A 339 -12.19 -1.14 -9.71
N VAL A 340 -12.13 -1.31 -8.40
CA VAL A 340 -12.59 -2.53 -7.73
C VAL A 340 -13.45 -2.17 -6.54
N PRO A 341 -14.57 -2.87 -6.31
CA PRO A 341 -15.44 -2.58 -5.19
C PRO A 341 -14.86 -3.12 -3.88
N ALA A 342 -15.14 -2.43 -2.78
CA ALA A 342 -14.56 -2.75 -1.47
C ALA A 342 -15.06 -4.10 -0.90
N ASP A 343 -16.26 -4.55 -1.29
CA ASP A 343 -16.83 -5.87 -0.98
C ASP A 343 -16.16 -7.03 -1.72
N PHE A 344 -15.33 -6.77 -2.73
CA PHE A 344 -14.38 -7.77 -3.23
C PHE A 344 -13.05 -7.71 -2.46
N VAL A 345 -12.49 -6.50 -2.29
CA VAL A 345 -11.14 -6.33 -1.74
C VAL A 345 -11.06 -6.72 -0.26
N GLY A 346 -12.00 -6.26 0.57
CA GLY A 346 -12.01 -6.52 2.01
C GLY A 346 -12.14 -8.02 2.33
N PRO A 347 -13.16 -8.71 1.80
CA PRO A 347 -13.28 -10.15 1.95
C PRO A 347 -12.10 -10.93 1.38
N SER A 348 -11.54 -10.52 0.23
CA SER A 348 -10.32 -11.15 -0.30
C SER A 348 -9.13 -11.07 0.66
N ILE A 349 -8.93 -9.91 1.29
CA ILE A 349 -7.87 -9.72 2.30
C ILE A 349 -8.09 -10.67 3.49
N ALA A 350 -9.30 -10.72 4.04
CA ALA A 350 -9.62 -11.56 5.18
C ALA A 350 -9.49 -13.06 4.84
N LYS A 351 -10.09 -13.52 3.74
CA LYS A 351 -10.03 -14.92 3.29
C LYS A 351 -8.57 -15.36 3.04
N LEU A 352 -7.78 -14.58 2.31
CA LEU A 352 -6.36 -14.88 2.08
C LEU A 352 -5.54 -14.82 3.38
N HIS A 353 -5.91 -13.97 4.34
CA HIS A 353 -5.22 -13.95 5.64
C HIS A 353 -5.55 -15.18 6.50
N LEU A 354 -6.76 -15.72 6.41
CA LEU A 354 -7.21 -16.86 7.20
C LEU A 354 -6.74 -18.21 6.65
N LYS A 355 -6.55 -18.34 5.33
CA LYS A 355 -6.00 -19.57 4.74
C LYS A 355 -4.67 -19.95 5.41
N ASP A 356 -4.53 -21.22 5.76
CA ASP A 356 -3.28 -21.76 6.32
C ASP A 356 -2.18 -21.72 5.25
N ASP A 357 -2.46 -22.31 4.09
CA ASP A 357 -1.59 -22.32 2.93
C ASP A 357 -2.20 -21.45 1.82
N VAL A 358 -1.42 -20.48 1.36
CA VAL A 358 -1.71 -19.73 0.13
C VAL A 358 -0.78 -20.16 -0.97
N ALA A 359 -1.26 -20.21 -2.21
CA ALA A 359 -0.43 -20.65 -3.34
C ALA A 359 0.67 -19.63 -3.69
N HIS A 360 0.49 -18.37 -3.29
CA HIS A 360 1.40 -17.28 -3.61
C HIS A 360 1.59 -16.31 -2.43
N ASP A 361 2.76 -15.68 -2.40
CA ASP A 361 3.11 -14.68 -1.39
C ASP A 361 2.53 -13.29 -1.71
N CYS A 362 1.98 -13.10 -2.91
CA CYS A 362 1.51 -11.82 -3.39
C CYS A 362 0.32 -11.94 -4.35
N TYR A 363 -0.68 -11.08 -4.15
CA TYR A 363 -1.90 -11.01 -4.94
C TYR A 363 -2.23 -9.57 -5.33
N GLN A 364 -2.61 -9.37 -6.59
CA GLN A 364 -3.23 -8.14 -7.06
C GLN A 364 -4.75 -8.24 -6.90
N LEU A 365 -5.32 -7.39 -6.04
CA LEU A 365 -6.75 -7.35 -5.77
C LEU A 365 -7.43 -6.39 -6.75
N SER A 366 -7.16 -6.58 -8.04
CA SER A 366 -7.53 -5.70 -9.16
C SER A 366 -8.70 -6.22 -9.97
N ALA A 367 -9.26 -5.37 -10.84
CA ALA A 367 -10.29 -5.73 -11.80
C ALA A 367 -9.77 -6.65 -12.91
N GLY A 368 -8.45 -6.80 -13.01
CA GLY A 368 -7.82 -7.70 -13.98
C GLY A 368 -7.85 -7.15 -15.40
N THR A 369 -7.63 -8.04 -16.35
CA THR A 369 -7.83 -7.77 -17.78
C THR A 369 -9.30 -7.50 -18.12
N GLY A 370 -10.22 -7.81 -17.21
CA GLY A 370 -11.64 -7.49 -17.29
C GLY A 370 -12.00 -6.05 -16.90
N ALA A 371 -11.04 -5.20 -16.51
CA ALA A 371 -11.31 -3.80 -16.17
C ALA A 371 -12.08 -3.07 -17.29
N PRO A 372 -13.19 -2.35 -16.98
CA PRO A 372 -13.96 -1.68 -18.00
C PRO A 372 -13.22 -0.49 -18.58
N THR A 373 -13.47 -0.21 -19.85
CA THR A 373 -12.97 0.96 -20.55
C THR A 373 -13.77 2.22 -20.20
N VAL A 374 -13.16 3.39 -20.40
CA VAL A 374 -13.86 4.69 -20.30
C VAL A 374 -15.12 4.71 -21.17
N ARG A 375 -15.07 4.09 -22.36
CA ARG A 375 -16.21 3.93 -23.27
C ARG A 375 -17.35 3.14 -22.65
N GLU A 376 -17.05 2.01 -22.01
CA GLU A 376 -18.07 1.18 -21.36
C GLU A 376 -18.68 1.88 -20.15
N VAL A 377 -17.87 2.57 -19.33
CA VAL A 377 -18.39 3.40 -18.24
C VAL A 377 -19.30 4.49 -18.81
N LYS A 378 -18.85 5.24 -19.82
CA LYS A 378 -19.67 6.27 -20.47
C LYS A 378 -20.99 5.70 -20.97
N ARG A 379 -20.97 4.53 -21.61
CA ARG A 379 -22.17 3.83 -22.11
C ARG A 379 -23.14 3.52 -20.97
N ALA A 380 -22.67 2.99 -19.84
CA ALA A 380 -23.53 2.70 -18.69
C ALA A 380 -24.25 3.96 -18.16
N PHE A 381 -23.57 5.12 -18.17
CA PHE A 381 -24.19 6.39 -17.81
C PHE A 381 -25.17 6.92 -18.87
N ASP A 382 -24.83 6.80 -20.15
CA ASP A 382 -25.72 7.19 -21.25
C ASP A 382 -27.03 6.37 -21.23
N GLU A 383 -26.93 5.04 -21.01
CA GLU A 383 -28.06 4.11 -20.87
C GLU A 383 -28.93 4.45 -19.65
N ALA A 384 -28.31 4.98 -18.59
CA ALA A 384 -29.00 5.47 -17.40
C ALA A 384 -29.63 6.87 -17.55
N GLY A 385 -29.59 7.46 -18.75
CA GLY A 385 -30.12 8.79 -19.05
C GLY A 385 -29.28 9.93 -18.47
N ILE A 386 -28.04 9.68 -18.08
CA ILE A 386 -27.14 10.68 -17.52
C ILE A 386 -26.25 11.22 -18.64
N ARG A 387 -26.29 12.54 -18.86
CA ARG A 387 -25.42 13.20 -19.84
C ARG A 387 -23.96 13.07 -19.42
N THR A 388 -23.13 12.54 -20.31
CA THR A 388 -21.69 12.32 -20.09
C THR A 388 -20.81 13.27 -20.93
N PRO A 389 -19.51 13.44 -20.58
CA PRO A 389 -18.56 14.26 -21.32
C PRO A 389 -18.32 13.77 -22.76
N LYS A 390 -17.95 14.70 -23.63
CA LYS A 390 -17.25 14.35 -24.87
C LYS A 390 -15.81 13.93 -24.55
N LEU A 391 -15.38 12.80 -25.10
CA LEU A 391 -14.01 12.31 -24.94
C LEU A 391 -13.12 12.97 -26.00
N ALA A 392 -12.07 13.66 -25.56
CA ALA A 392 -11.16 14.41 -26.44
C ALA A 392 -9.69 14.07 -26.16
N PRO A 393 -9.20 12.89 -26.57
CA PRO A 393 -7.85 12.41 -26.22
C PRO A 393 -6.74 13.37 -26.69
N LYS A 394 -6.95 14.04 -27.83
CA LYS A 394 -6.01 15.02 -28.41
C LYS A 394 -5.76 16.25 -27.53
N LEU A 395 -6.65 16.53 -26.58
CA LEU A 395 -6.49 17.66 -25.66
C LEU A 395 -5.56 17.33 -24.48
N TYR A 396 -5.11 16.07 -24.32
CA TYR A 396 -4.29 15.66 -23.19
C TYR A 396 -3.02 16.51 -23.03
N GLY A 397 -2.22 16.70 -24.08
CA GLY A 397 -0.98 17.48 -23.98
C GLY A 397 -1.19 18.97 -23.63
N ALA A 398 -2.27 19.57 -24.14
CA ALA A 398 -2.64 20.95 -23.81
C ALA A 398 -3.15 21.06 -22.36
N PHE A 399 -3.92 20.08 -21.93
CA PHE A 399 -4.48 20.00 -20.59
C PHE A 399 -3.42 19.73 -19.51
N ASP A 400 -2.47 18.83 -19.78
CA ASP A 400 -1.33 18.56 -18.91
C ASP A 400 -0.46 19.82 -18.73
N SER A 401 -0.15 20.52 -19.82
CA SER A 401 0.59 21.80 -19.80
C SER A 401 -0.11 22.87 -18.97
N LEU A 402 -1.43 23.04 -19.17
CA LEU A 402 -2.25 23.99 -18.41
C LEU A 402 -2.30 23.65 -16.92
N SER A 403 -2.46 22.36 -16.59
CA SER A 403 -2.48 21.88 -15.20
C SER A 403 -1.15 22.14 -14.48
N ASN A 404 -0.03 21.96 -15.18
CA ASN A 404 1.31 22.21 -14.65
C ASN A 404 1.57 23.69 -14.41
N GLY A 405 1.03 24.58 -15.25
CA GLY A 405 1.08 26.02 -15.04
C GLY A 405 0.24 26.49 -13.85
N LEU A 406 -1.00 25.98 -13.73
CA LEU A 406 -1.93 26.35 -12.66
C LEU A 406 -1.54 25.80 -11.28
N ALA A 407 -0.91 24.62 -11.21
CA ALA A 407 -0.40 24.06 -9.97
C ALA A 407 0.73 24.89 -9.32
N ASN A 408 1.39 25.75 -10.12
CA ASN A 408 2.43 26.67 -9.65
C ASN A 408 1.91 28.11 -9.38
N GLY A 409 0.59 28.33 -9.53
CA GLY A 409 -0.08 29.63 -9.32
C GLY A 409 -0.60 29.86 -7.89
N PRO A 410 -1.21 31.04 -7.62
CA PRO A 410 -1.68 31.40 -6.28
C PRO A 410 -2.81 30.48 -5.77
N ARG A 411 -2.81 30.21 -4.46
CA ARG A 411 -3.71 29.27 -3.79
C ARG A 411 -5.16 29.76 -3.78
N GLY A 412 -6.07 28.96 -4.34
CA GLY A 412 -7.52 29.17 -4.36
C GLY A 412 -8.27 27.88 -4.77
N ALA A 413 -9.60 27.93 -4.89
CA ALA A 413 -10.42 26.78 -5.28
C ALA A 413 -9.95 26.14 -6.60
N VAL A 414 -9.57 26.96 -7.58
CA VAL A 414 -9.00 26.52 -8.87
C VAL A 414 -7.68 25.74 -8.68
N SER A 415 -6.86 26.10 -7.69
CA SER A 415 -5.60 25.38 -7.40
C SER A 415 -5.85 24.00 -6.78
N LEU A 416 -6.92 23.84 -5.97
CA LEU A 416 -7.31 22.54 -5.42
C LEU A 416 -7.73 21.60 -6.55
N TYR A 417 -8.61 22.06 -7.45
CA TYR A 417 -9.06 21.27 -8.59
C TYR A 417 -7.93 20.95 -9.58
N ALA A 418 -7.06 21.91 -9.91
CA ALA A 418 -5.89 21.67 -10.75
C ALA A 418 -4.92 20.66 -10.12
N SER A 419 -4.74 20.70 -8.79
CA SER A 419 -3.91 19.72 -8.08
C SER A 419 -4.52 18.32 -8.04
N LEU A 420 -5.85 18.21 -7.90
CA LEU A 420 -6.56 16.92 -7.98
C LEU A 420 -6.43 16.34 -9.39
N ILE A 421 -6.69 17.14 -10.42
CA ILE A 421 -6.51 16.74 -11.81
C ILE A 421 -5.08 16.20 -12.04
N LYS A 422 -4.05 16.94 -11.64
CA LYS A 422 -2.65 16.51 -11.85
C LYS A 422 -2.32 15.18 -11.16
N VAL A 423 -2.84 14.94 -9.96
CA VAL A 423 -2.56 13.71 -9.21
C VAL A 423 -3.31 12.52 -9.79
N PHE A 424 -4.51 12.74 -10.33
CA PHE A 424 -5.43 11.66 -10.66
C PHE A 424 -5.57 11.39 -12.15
N LEU A 425 -5.32 12.37 -13.03
CA LEU A 425 -5.36 12.19 -14.48
C LEU A 425 -4.54 10.99 -14.98
N PRO A 426 -3.32 10.72 -14.46
CA PRO A 426 -2.56 9.52 -14.86
C PRO A 426 -3.31 8.20 -14.64
N TYR A 427 -4.16 8.10 -13.62
CA TYR A 427 -4.97 6.89 -13.36
C TYR A 427 -6.04 6.65 -14.44
N PHE A 428 -6.42 7.70 -15.17
CA PHE A 428 -7.45 7.64 -16.23
C PHE A 428 -6.85 7.67 -17.65
N THR A 429 -5.53 7.83 -17.78
CA THR A 429 -4.87 7.98 -19.08
C THR A 429 -3.80 6.94 -19.36
N ASN A 430 -3.22 6.34 -18.32
CA ASN A 430 -2.08 5.44 -18.49
C ASN A 430 -2.46 4.04 -18.99
N ASP A 431 -3.73 3.63 -18.90
CA ASP A 431 -4.19 2.30 -19.37
C ASP A 431 -3.32 1.15 -18.82
N VAL A 432 -3.12 1.17 -17.51
CA VAL A 432 -2.42 0.10 -16.78
C VAL A 432 -3.45 -0.69 -16.00
N VAL A 433 -3.46 -2.00 -16.23
CA VAL A 433 -4.26 -2.95 -15.45
C VAL A 433 -3.36 -4.00 -14.84
N PHE A 434 -3.79 -4.57 -13.73
CA PHE A 434 -3.01 -5.54 -12.98
C PHE A 434 -3.64 -6.93 -13.14
N ASP A 435 -2.84 -7.93 -13.56
CA ASP A 435 -3.31 -9.31 -13.69
C ASP A 435 -3.82 -9.82 -12.33
N ASN A 436 -5.05 -10.34 -12.28
CA ASN A 436 -5.65 -10.82 -11.03
C ASN A 436 -5.86 -12.35 -11.03
N THR A 437 -5.24 -13.08 -11.97
CA THR A 437 -5.44 -14.52 -12.12
C THR A 437 -5.15 -15.28 -10.83
N ARG A 438 -4.14 -14.86 -10.06
CA ARG A 438 -3.79 -15.49 -8.77
C ARG A 438 -4.93 -15.42 -7.77
N VAL A 439 -5.51 -14.24 -7.56
CA VAL A 439 -6.58 -14.07 -6.55
C VAL A 439 -7.88 -14.73 -7.02
N VAL A 440 -8.22 -14.61 -8.30
CA VAL A 440 -9.43 -15.20 -8.86
C VAL A 440 -9.38 -16.72 -8.81
N THR A 441 -8.25 -17.32 -9.20
CA THR A 441 -8.06 -18.77 -9.13
C THR A 441 -8.08 -19.26 -7.69
N GLU A 442 -7.48 -18.51 -6.78
CA GLU A 442 -7.33 -18.95 -5.39
C GLU A 442 -8.59 -18.82 -4.54
N LEU A 443 -9.42 -17.81 -4.83
CA LEU A 443 -10.69 -17.58 -4.12
C LEU A 443 -11.91 -18.13 -4.87
N GLY A 444 -11.76 -18.45 -6.17
CA GLY A 444 -12.85 -18.94 -7.01
C GLY A 444 -13.86 -17.87 -7.41
N GLU A 445 -13.54 -16.59 -7.22
CA GLU A 445 -14.45 -15.46 -7.43
C GLU A 445 -13.72 -14.31 -8.14
N ALA A 446 -14.37 -13.72 -9.14
CA ALA A 446 -13.89 -12.55 -9.85
C ALA A 446 -14.54 -11.27 -9.29
N PRO A 447 -13.86 -10.12 -9.31
CA PRO A 447 -14.45 -8.87 -8.85
C PRO A 447 -15.65 -8.47 -9.73
N PRO A 448 -16.74 -7.95 -9.15
CA PRO A 448 -17.81 -7.30 -9.89
C PRO A 448 -17.26 -6.16 -10.76
N ARG A 449 -17.83 -5.96 -11.96
CA ARG A 449 -17.35 -4.92 -12.87
C ARG A 449 -17.81 -3.56 -12.37
N PHE A 450 -16.96 -2.53 -12.51
CA PHE A 450 -17.31 -1.17 -12.12
C PHE A 450 -18.59 -0.66 -12.81
N THR A 451 -18.84 -1.07 -14.05
CA THR A 451 -20.05 -0.72 -14.82
C THR A 451 -21.35 -1.17 -14.16
N ASP A 452 -21.29 -2.18 -13.29
CA ASP A 452 -22.48 -2.81 -12.72
C ASP A 452 -23.06 -1.98 -11.57
N TYR A 453 -22.24 -1.10 -10.95
CA TYR A 453 -22.64 -0.33 -9.77
C TYR A 453 -22.27 1.17 -9.83
N CYS A 454 -21.53 1.61 -10.86
CA CYS A 454 -21.04 3.00 -10.93
C CYS A 454 -22.14 4.06 -11.01
N VAL A 455 -23.27 3.74 -11.65
CA VAL A 455 -24.39 4.68 -11.82
C VAL A 455 -25.07 4.97 -10.48
N ASP A 456 -25.35 3.93 -9.69
CA ASP A 456 -26.02 4.10 -8.41
C ASP A 456 -25.09 4.74 -7.38
N LEU A 457 -23.80 4.39 -7.40
CA LEU A 457 -22.76 5.10 -6.64
C LEU A 457 -22.73 6.60 -6.99
N TYR A 458 -22.78 6.95 -8.27
CA TYR A 458 -22.81 8.36 -8.71
C TYR A 458 -24.06 9.09 -8.21
N ARG A 459 -25.25 8.49 -8.35
CA ARG A 459 -26.52 9.10 -7.91
C ARG A 459 -26.54 9.31 -6.40
N TRP A 460 -26.18 8.28 -5.64
CA TRP A 460 -26.19 8.34 -4.19
C TRP A 460 -25.15 9.32 -3.64
N SER A 461 -23.92 9.26 -4.14
CA SER A 461 -22.86 10.17 -3.68
C SER A 461 -23.21 11.64 -3.90
N LYS A 462 -23.91 11.96 -4.98
CA LYS A 462 -24.47 13.29 -5.22
C LYS A 462 -25.63 13.63 -4.31
N SER A 463 -26.56 12.70 -4.07
CA SER A 463 -27.73 12.97 -3.22
C SER A 463 -27.36 13.26 -1.77
N VAL A 464 -26.23 12.73 -1.29
CA VAL A 464 -25.71 12.99 0.06
C VAL A 464 -24.63 14.08 0.11
N GLY A 465 -24.39 14.78 -1.00
CA GLY A 465 -23.40 15.86 -1.06
C GLY A 465 -21.96 15.42 -0.74
N TYR A 466 -21.61 14.17 -1.01
CA TYR A 466 -20.32 13.55 -0.67
C TYR A 466 -19.99 13.52 0.83
N GLU A 467 -21.02 13.46 1.68
CA GLU A 467 -20.89 13.25 3.12
C GLU A 467 -21.67 12.01 3.54
N TYR A 468 -21.04 11.12 4.31
CA TYR A 468 -21.72 9.90 4.76
C TYR A 468 -22.59 10.23 5.97
N PRO A 469 -23.90 9.91 5.95
CA PRO A 469 -24.81 10.22 7.04
C PRO A 469 -24.61 9.24 8.21
N TYR A 470 -23.61 9.51 9.05
CA TYR A 470 -23.30 8.66 10.19
C TYR A 470 -24.42 8.67 11.23
N ALA A 471 -24.91 7.48 11.60
CA ALA A 471 -25.76 7.27 12.75
C ALA A 471 -24.95 7.29 14.06
N PRO A 472 -25.51 7.82 15.16
CA PRO A 472 -24.90 7.73 16.49
C PRO A 472 -24.76 6.27 16.94
N LEU A 473 -23.91 6.01 17.93
CA LEU A 473 -23.76 4.69 18.54
C LEU A 473 -25.12 4.26 19.15
N PRO A 474 -25.73 3.15 18.71
CA PRO A 474 -26.98 2.67 19.28
C PRO A 474 -26.78 2.23 20.72
N ALA A 475 -27.85 2.21 21.52
CA ALA A 475 -27.80 1.60 22.86
C ALA A 475 -27.55 0.08 22.74
N ARG A 476 -26.83 -0.51 23.71
CA ARG A 476 -26.64 -1.97 23.76
C ARG A 476 -28.00 -2.65 23.96
N PRO A 477 -28.41 -3.58 23.08
CA PRO A 477 -29.65 -4.34 23.26
C PRO A 477 -29.65 -5.11 24.58
N SER A 478 -30.82 -5.25 25.21
CA SER A 478 -30.99 -5.98 26.47
C SER A 478 -30.84 -7.50 26.32
N LYS A 479 -31.02 -8.03 25.10
CA LYS A 479 -30.74 -9.42 24.72
C LYS A 479 -30.00 -9.40 23.39
N LEU A 480 -28.82 -10.01 23.34
CA LEU A 480 -28.14 -10.33 22.09
C LEU A 480 -28.71 -11.66 21.57
N PRO A 481 -28.94 -11.81 20.25
CA PRO A 481 -29.30 -13.11 19.71
C PRO A 481 -28.19 -14.13 20.05
N GLU A 482 -28.59 -15.36 20.39
CA GLU A 482 -27.62 -16.46 20.54
C GLU A 482 -26.81 -16.56 19.25
N ALA A 483 -25.48 -16.74 19.39
CA ALA A 483 -24.59 -16.81 18.24
C ALA A 483 -25.09 -17.91 17.29
N ALA A 484 -25.52 -17.54 16.09
CA ALA A 484 -25.89 -18.50 15.07
C ALA A 484 -24.64 -19.35 14.75
N GLU A 485 -24.74 -20.66 15.01
CA GLU A 485 -23.70 -21.67 14.75
C GLU A 485 -23.25 -21.71 13.29
#